data_AF-A0A930ALI7-F1
#
_entry.id   AF-A0A930ALI7-F1
#
_cell.length_a   1.000
_cell.length_b   1.000
_cell.length_c   1.000
_cell.angle_alpha   90.00
_cell.angle_beta   90.00
_cell.angle_gamma   90.00
#
_symmetry.space_group_name_H-M   'P 1'
#
loop_
_entity.id
_entity.type
_entity.pdbx_description
1 polymer ?
#
loop_
_entity_poly.entity_id
_entity_poly.type
_entity_poly.pdbx_seq_one_letter_code
_entity_poly.pdbx_strand_id
1 'polypeptide(L)' 'WNTHVGTLFVPTAIETEMKKYTIRKDMPKVDVVIDGLGWACVSGEVGTITVHIPKSVSVTFRKAML' A
#
# COMPACT_ATOMS: atom_id res chain seq x y z
N TRP A 1 8.77 3.42 12.44
CA TRP A 1 8.47 4.34 11.31
C TRP A 1 8.44 5.79 11.77
N ASN A 2 7.58 6.17 12.74
CA ASN A 2 7.33 7.57 13.10
C ASN A 2 8.59 8.40 13.46
N THR A 3 9.55 7.83 14.20
CA THR A 3 10.79 8.53 14.61
C THR A 3 11.80 8.78 13.48
N HIS A 4 11.56 8.22 12.30
CA HIS A 4 12.48 8.26 11.16
C HIS A 4 11.86 8.95 9.92
N VAL A 5 10.63 9.47 10.05
CA VAL A 5 9.95 10.24 9.00
C VAL A 5 10.70 11.56 8.81
N GLY A 6 11.07 11.90 7.57
CA GLY A 6 11.77 13.14 7.25
C GLY A 6 13.27 13.08 7.47
N THR A 7 13.79 11.97 8.00
CA THR A 7 15.23 11.69 8.07
C THR A 7 15.58 10.53 7.15
N LEU A 8 15.38 9.29 7.58
CA LEU A 8 15.67 8.09 6.79
C LEU A 8 14.58 7.83 5.74
N PHE A 9 13.32 8.04 6.08
CA PHE A 9 12.21 7.88 5.14
C PHE A 9 11.97 9.20 4.43
N VAL A 10 12.61 9.35 3.27
CA VAL A 10 12.42 10.47 2.34
C VAL A 10 12.27 9.93 0.91
N PRO A 11 11.42 10.54 0.07
CA PRO A 11 10.55 11.69 0.36
C PRO A 11 9.40 11.33 1.31
N THR A 12 8.91 12.32 2.07
CA THR A 12 7.75 12.16 2.97
C THR A 12 6.51 12.78 2.39
N ALA A 13 5.35 12.19 2.70
CA ALA A 13 4.07 12.84 2.45
C ALA A 13 3.97 14.15 3.24
N ILE A 14 3.37 15.17 2.61
CA ILE A 14 3.06 16.45 3.28
C ILE A 14 1.90 16.25 4.26
N GLU A 15 0.93 15.42 3.89
CA GLU A 15 -0.20 15.04 4.73
C GLU A 15 0.22 13.98 5.76
N THR A 16 -0.09 14.24 7.03
CA THR A 16 0.22 13.34 8.15
C THR A 16 -0.95 12.42 8.52
N GLU A 17 -2.18 12.75 8.08
CA GLU A 17 -3.35 11.90 8.29
C GLU A 17 -3.30 10.71 7.34
N MET A 18 -3.24 9.51 7.92
CA MET A 18 -3.16 8.26 7.19
C MET A 18 -4.50 7.52 7.25
N LYS A 19 -4.92 6.94 6.13
CA LYS A 19 -6.03 5.98 6.09
C LYS A 19 -5.51 4.56 5.89
N LYS A 20 -6.37 3.59 6.18
CA LYS A 20 -6.08 2.16 6.04
C LYS A 20 -7.02 1.53 5.03
N TYR A 21 -6.44 0.74 4.13
CA TYR A 21 -7.19 -0.20 3.29
C TYR A 21 -6.84 -1.62 3.70
N THR A 22 -7.86 -2.43 3.99
CA THR A 22 -7.68 -3.82 4.39
C THR A 22 -8.51 -4.71 3.49
N ILE A 23 -7.87 -5.71 2.89
CA ILE A 23 -8.57 -6.77 2.15
C ILE A 23 -8.16 -8.14 2.69
N ARG A 24 -9.09 -9.09 2.65
CA ARG A 24 -8.76 -10.51 2.71
C ARG A 24 -8.34 -10.92 1.30
N LYS A 25 -7.15 -11.50 1.15
CA LYS A 25 -6.67 -11.94 -0.16
C LYS A 25 -7.37 -13.24 -0.53
N ASP A 26 -8.13 -13.19 -1.62
CA ASP A 26 -8.90 -14.28 -2.19
C ASP A 26 -8.33 -14.78 -3.52
N MET A 27 -7.49 -13.98 -4.18
CA MET A 27 -6.81 -14.35 -5.43
C MET A 27 -5.40 -14.90 -5.16
N PRO A 28 -4.86 -15.80 -6.01
CA PRO A 28 -3.50 -16.33 -5.87
C PRO A 28 -2.40 -15.24 -5.92
N LYS A 29 -2.61 -14.21 -6.73
CA LYS A 29 -1.66 -13.13 -6.99
C LYS A 29 -2.41 -11.81 -7.13
N VAL A 30 -2.07 -10.82 -6.31
CA VAL A 30 -2.76 -9.52 -6.24
C VAL A 30 -1.74 -8.40 -6.39
N ASP A 31 -2.03 -7.45 -7.28
CA ASP A 31 -1.32 -6.18 -7.31
C ASP A 31 -2.00 -5.19 -6.37
N VAL A 32 -1.22 -4.65 -5.44
CA VAL A 32 -1.58 -3.50 -4.62
C VAL A 32 -1.04 -2.26 -5.32
N VAL A 33 -1.91 -1.52 -6.01
CA VAL A 33 -1.55 -0.33 -6.77
C VAL A 33 -1.74 0.90 -5.88
N ILE A 34 -0.68 1.70 -5.75
CA ILE A 34 -0.68 2.98 -5.04
C ILE A 34 -0.52 4.08 -6.07
N ASP A 35 -1.55 4.91 -6.22
CA ASP A 35 -1.59 5.95 -7.25
C ASP A 35 -0.42 6.93 -7.08
N GLY A 36 0.32 7.16 -8.17
CA GLY A 36 1.48 8.05 -8.20
C GLY A 36 2.78 7.49 -7.62
N LEU A 37 2.78 6.28 -7.06
CA LEU A 37 3.99 5.63 -6.52
C LEU A 37 4.38 4.37 -7.29
N GLY A 38 3.42 3.49 -7.61
CA GLY A 38 3.68 2.22 -8.28
C GLY A 38 2.79 1.10 -7.75
N TRP A 39 3.27 -0.15 -7.83
CA TRP A 39 2.55 -1.31 -7.31
C TRP A 39 3.46 -2.31 -6.63
N ALA A 40 2.88 -3.07 -5.70
CA ALA A 40 3.50 -4.25 -5.11
C ALA A 40 2.67 -5.49 -5.48
N CYS A 41 3.32 -6.49 -6.06
CA CYS A 41 2.70 -7.78 -6.37
C CYS A 41 2.85 -8.72 -5.17
N VAL A 42 1.72 -9.19 -4.63
CA VAL A 42 1.65 -10.14 -3.51
C VAL A 42 1.21 -11.50 -4.02
N SER A 43 2.15 -12.45 -4.03
CA SER A 43 1.94 -13.85 -4.40
C SER A 43 1.94 -14.78 -3.18
N GLY A 44 1.37 -15.98 -3.34
CA GLY A 44 1.41 -17.04 -2.31
C GLY A 44 0.27 -16.96 -1.29
N GLU A 45 0.35 -17.75 -0.24
CA GLU A 45 -0.70 -17.83 0.79
C GLU A 45 -0.55 -16.72 1.83
N VAL A 46 -1.13 -15.56 1.50
CA VAL A 46 -1.27 -14.42 2.42
C VAL A 46 -2.74 -14.30 2.78
N GLY A 47 -3.06 -14.17 4.07
CA GLY A 47 -4.45 -14.05 4.52
C GLY A 47 -5.03 -12.65 4.31
N THR A 48 -4.37 -11.62 4.86
CA THR A 48 -4.87 -10.25 4.89
C THR A 48 -3.78 -9.28 4.45
N ILE A 49 -4.14 -8.30 3.63
CA ILE A 49 -3.26 -7.21 3.22
C ILE A 49 -3.81 -5.91 3.80
N THR A 50 -2.98 -5.18 4.53
CA THR A 50 -3.31 -3.87 5.10
C THR A 50 -2.33 -2.81 4.58
N VAL A 51 -2.85 -1.79 3.91
CA VAL A 51 -2.07 -0.68 3.35
C VAL A 51 -2.34 0.59 4.15
N HIS A 52 -1.28 1.26 4.58
CA HIS A 52 -1.34 2.56 5.26
C HIS A 52 -0.86 3.62 4.27
N ILE A 53 -1.68 4.64 4.01
CA ILE A 53 -1.41 5.62 2.96
C ILE A 53 -2.00 6.99 3.35
N PRO A 54 -1.44 8.13 2.89
CA PRO A 54 -2.07 9.43 3.10
C PRO A 54 -3.52 9.45 2.60
N LYS A 55 -4.39 10.18 3.29
CA LYS A 55 -5.84 10.19 3.03
C LYS A 55 -6.19 10.65 1.62
N SER A 56 -5.38 11.55 1.05
CA SER A 56 -5.49 12.04 -0.33
C SER A 56 -5.14 11.02 -1.41
N VAL A 57 -4.45 9.92 -1.09
CA VAL A 57 -3.96 8.94 -2.08
C VAL A 57 -4.86 7.72 -2.14
N SER A 58 -5.13 7.23 -3.34
CA SER A 58 -5.98 6.04 -3.57
C SER A 58 -5.15 4.77 -3.69
N VAL A 59 -5.78 3.64 -3.31
CA VAL A 59 -5.21 2.31 -3.43
C VAL A 59 -6.20 1.41 -4.14
N THR A 60 -5.72 0.69 -5.15
CA THR A 60 -6.52 -0.29 -5.89
C THR A 60 -5.92 -1.67 -5.72
N PHE A 61 -6.77 -2.64 -5.37
CA PHE A 61 -6.41 -4.05 -5.37
C PHE A 61 -6.95 -4.68 -6.65
N ARG A 62 -6.06 -5.28 -7.45
CA ARG A 62 -6.46 -5.93 -8.70
C ARG A 62 -5.76 -7.27 -8.86
N LYS A 63 -6.30 -8.12 -9.75
CA LYS A 63 -5.61 -9.33 -10.20
C LYS A 63 -4.25 -8.95 -10.80
N ALA A 64 -3.19 -9.65 -10.40
CA ALA A 64 -1.86 -9.40 -10.93
C ALA A 64 -1.82 -9.59 -12.45
N MET A 65 -1.13 -8.69 -13.15
CA MET A 65 -1.03 -8.71 -14.62
C MET A 65 0.17 -9.53 -15.14
N LEU A 66 1.07 -9.95 -14.25
CA LEU A 66 2.26 -10.77 -14.50
C LEU A 66 2.24 -12.05 -13.67
#